data_AF-A0A8C8AD16-F1
#
_entry.id   AF-A0A8C8AD16-F1
#
_cell.length_a   1.000
_cell.length_b   1.000
_cell.length_c   1.000
_cell.angle_alpha   90.00
_cell.angle_beta   90.00
_cell.angle_gamma   90.00
#
_symmetry.space_group_name_H-M   'P 1'
#
loop_
_entity.id
_entity.type
_entity.pdbx_description
1 polymer ?
#
loop_
_entity_poly.entity_id
_entity_poly.type
_entity_poly.pdbx_seq_one_letter_code
_entity_poly.pdbx_strand_id
1 'polypeptide(L)'
;MFRKPRTLQRQHLKNTNNVAITDSLKSDYCKIVQIIHEMEEKKKQQCLDLERLTNMVTPIEEEIVQLRKKYERAIQQRNESGLLLRDREEELCILYEKINFQEMLCRNGDTEMQVMDGRIRFLKLKVAEEKRQIKLWFKSLPVRNALDAHLVALQIQYSQCKDRIKQMEEIFADPTNESRKRDLGGKDPSPPELLKKIEQLEVELVQKEKKLLETDFLYEHVSRLTDRLRVAAENGKQDTLLLAKRTNALQKKVKDRTQKTMALLAELSMKQALAIKLQQEMRDKERFLMTVSSRIDQGLPPPKETENEWLKVLRNEKMQREAAEARAKHAADREQAAAPDCVHTTAEQRPAAYIPGDEYSLALPRPYGALAPFKPAEPGSNMRHFRKPIVKPIEI
;
A
#
# COMPACT_ATOMS: atom_id res chain seq x y z
N MET A 1 113.07 -53.33 81.74
CA MET A 1 112.62 -52.02 81.20
C MET A 1 111.67 -52.25 80.01
N PHE A 2 110.35 -52.47 80.19
CA PHE A 2 109.51 -53.04 79.09
C PHE A 2 108.19 -52.31 78.75
N ARG A 3 107.91 -51.11 79.28
CA ARG A 3 106.69 -50.35 78.87
C ARG A 3 106.82 -49.66 77.50
N LYS A 4 107.97 -49.06 77.17
CA LYS A 4 108.18 -48.25 75.93
C LYS A 4 107.71 -48.90 74.61
N PRO A 5 108.07 -50.15 74.26
CA PRO A 5 107.67 -50.72 72.96
C PRO A 5 106.15 -50.98 72.87
N ARG A 6 105.51 -51.47 73.94
CA ARG A 6 104.05 -51.68 73.96
C ARG A 6 103.27 -50.36 73.93
N THR A 7 103.78 -49.28 74.53
CA THR A 7 103.17 -47.95 74.39
C THR A 7 103.33 -47.40 72.97
N LEU A 8 104.51 -47.56 72.34
CA LEU A 8 104.73 -47.16 70.94
C LEU A 8 103.79 -47.92 69.99
N GLN A 9 103.69 -49.25 70.10
CA GLN A 9 102.79 -50.03 69.26
C GLN A 9 101.31 -49.62 69.42
N ARG A 10 100.87 -49.34 70.66
CA ARG A 10 99.52 -48.82 70.94
C ARG A 10 99.32 -47.40 70.40
N GLN A 11 100.37 -46.59 70.31
CA GLN A 11 100.34 -45.25 69.72
C GLN A 11 100.36 -45.30 68.18
N HIS A 12 101.09 -46.23 67.57
CA HIS A 12 101.00 -46.50 66.13
C HIS A 12 99.59 -46.97 65.74
N LEU A 13 99.00 -47.93 66.47
CA LEU A 13 97.62 -48.38 66.25
C LEU A 13 96.58 -47.25 66.40
N LYS A 14 96.77 -46.34 67.38
CA LYS A 14 95.96 -45.14 67.49
C LYS A 14 96.16 -44.19 66.31
N ASN A 15 97.39 -43.95 65.87
CA ASN A 15 97.68 -43.07 64.76
C ASN A 15 97.14 -43.62 63.43
N THR A 16 97.27 -44.92 63.15
CA THR A 16 96.70 -45.54 61.94
C THR A 16 95.17 -45.53 61.96
N ASN A 17 94.54 -45.74 63.12
CA ASN A 17 93.09 -45.61 63.26
C ASN A 17 92.64 -44.14 63.08
N ASN A 18 93.35 -43.18 63.67
CA ASN A 18 93.08 -41.75 63.49
C ASN A 18 93.25 -41.31 62.03
N VAL A 19 94.27 -41.83 61.32
CA VAL A 19 94.46 -41.60 59.87
C VAL A 19 93.25 -42.15 59.10
N ALA A 20 92.89 -43.43 59.30
CA ALA A 20 91.72 -44.04 58.66
C ALA A 20 90.41 -43.29 58.95
N ILE A 21 90.20 -42.79 60.18
CA ILE A 21 89.05 -41.95 60.55
C ILE A 21 89.11 -40.60 59.82
N THR A 22 90.26 -39.93 59.77
CA THR A 22 90.37 -38.66 59.02
C THR A 22 90.24 -38.84 57.51
N ASP A 23 90.65 -39.97 56.96
CA ASP A 23 90.49 -40.28 55.53
C ASP A 23 89.05 -40.71 55.20
N SER A 24 88.34 -41.39 56.11
CA SER A 24 86.88 -41.59 56.02
C SER A 24 86.16 -40.24 56.04
N LEU A 25 86.45 -39.38 57.01
CA LEU A 25 85.83 -38.06 57.14
C LEU A 25 86.14 -37.15 55.94
N LYS A 26 87.34 -37.24 55.34
CA LYS A 26 87.65 -36.58 54.05
C LYS A 26 86.80 -37.16 52.92
N SER A 27 86.69 -38.49 52.83
CA SER A 27 85.85 -39.14 51.81
C SER A 27 84.38 -38.72 51.91
N ASP A 28 83.84 -38.70 53.13
CA ASP A 28 82.45 -38.31 53.40
C ASP A 28 82.23 -36.80 53.19
N TYR A 29 83.20 -35.96 53.56
CA TYR A 29 83.21 -34.53 53.22
C TYR A 29 83.21 -34.32 51.69
N CYS A 30 84.04 -35.03 50.93
CA CYS A 30 84.05 -34.95 49.48
C CYS A 30 82.71 -35.38 48.86
N LYS A 31 82.05 -36.43 49.38
CA LYS A 31 80.70 -36.83 48.95
C LYS A 31 79.67 -35.73 49.22
N ILE A 32 79.71 -35.12 50.41
CA ILE A 32 78.79 -34.03 50.77
C ILE A 32 79.00 -32.80 49.87
N VAL A 33 80.26 -32.43 49.58
CA VAL A 33 80.60 -31.35 48.65
C VAL A 33 80.12 -31.66 47.23
N GLN A 34 80.25 -32.90 46.76
CA GLN A 34 79.70 -33.35 45.47
C GLN A 34 78.17 -33.22 45.41
N ILE A 35 77.46 -33.69 46.45
CA ILE A 35 75.99 -33.59 46.54
C ILE A 35 75.52 -32.13 46.60
N ILE A 36 76.22 -31.27 47.34
CA ILE A 36 75.91 -29.82 47.39
C ILE A 36 76.11 -29.21 46.00
N HIS A 37 77.21 -29.50 45.32
CA HIS A 37 77.47 -29.01 43.97
C HIS A 37 76.41 -29.49 42.96
N GLU A 38 76.03 -30.78 42.99
CA GLU A 38 74.92 -31.31 42.18
C GLU A 38 73.59 -30.59 42.46
N MET A 39 73.30 -30.27 43.72
CA MET A 39 72.08 -29.56 44.10
C MET A 39 72.11 -28.09 43.68
N GLU A 40 73.28 -27.45 43.70
CA GLU A 40 73.47 -26.12 43.13
C GLU A 40 73.29 -26.09 41.61
N GLU A 41 73.84 -27.07 40.88
CA GLU A 41 73.62 -27.18 39.42
C GLU A 41 72.15 -27.47 39.09
N LYS A 42 71.50 -28.37 39.84
CA LYS A 42 70.04 -28.62 39.72
C LYS A 42 69.22 -27.36 39.99
N LYS A 43 69.60 -26.56 40.99
CA LYS A 43 68.96 -25.27 41.28
C LYS A 43 69.18 -24.25 40.17
N LYS A 44 70.41 -24.11 39.64
CA LYS A 44 70.71 -23.23 38.49
C LYS A 44 69.87 -23.61 37.28
N GLN A 45 69.80 -24.90 36.96
CA GLN A 45 68.97 -25.41 35.87
C GLN A 45 67.48 -25.07 36.07
N GLN A 46 66.94 -25.28 37.28
CA GLN A 46 65.56 -24.91 37.61
C GLN A 46 65.30 -23.40 37.54
N CYS A 47 66.24 -22.54 37.93
CA CYS A 47 66.13 -21.10 37.75
C CYS A 47 66.07 -20.72 36.26
N LEU A 48 66.97 -21.28 35.44
CA LEU A 48 66.96 -21.06 33.99
C LEU A 48 65.67 -21.56 33.32
N ASP A 49 65.10 -22.68 33.79
CA ASP A 49 63.83 -23.20 33.27
C ASP A 49 62.61 -22.39 33.73
N LEU A 50 62.64 -21.84 34.95
CA LEU A 50 61.63 -20.86 35.40
C LEU A 50 61.73 -19.54 34.63
N GLU A 51 62.93 -19.06 34.33
CA GLU A 51 63.15 -17.87 33.49
C GLU A 51 62.64 -18.12 32.06
N ARG A 52 62.96 -19.27 31.46
CA ARG A 52 62.43 -19.70 30.15
C ARG A 52 60.91 -19.77 30.13
N LEU A 53 60.29 -20.36 31.15
CA LEU A 53 58.83 -20.42 31.28
C LEU A 53 58.20 -19.04 31.50
N THR A 54 58.81 -18.20 32.33
CA THR A 54 58.32 -16.82 32.56
C THR A 54 58.37 -16.00 31.27
N ASN A 55 59.48 -16.09 30.52
CA ASN A 55 59.64 -15.46 29.21
C ASN A 55 58.75 -16.05 28.10
N MET A 56 58.06 -17.16 28.36
CA MET A 56 57.04 -17.74 27.48
C MET A 56 55.63 -17.37 27.96
N VAL A 57 55.39 -17.30 29.26
CA VAL A 57 54.10 -16.90 29.84
C VAL A 57 53.86 -15.41 29.63
N THR A 58 54.85 -14.51 29.80
CA THR A 58 54.62 -13.07 29.61
C THR A 58 54.18 -12.68 28.19
N PRO A 59 54.76 -13.16 27.08
CA PRO A 59 54.22 -12.87 25.75
C PRO A 59 52.88 -13.58 25.52
N ILE A 60 52.63 -14.75 26.12
CA ILE A 60 51.30 -15.39 26.05
C ILE A 60 50.27 -14.56 26.81
N GLU A 61 50.60 -14.02 27.99
CA GLU A 61 49.80 -13.09 28.76
C GLU A 61 49.62 -11.75 28.04
N GLU A 62 50.60 -11.29 27.25
CA GLU A 62 50.47 -10.13 26.37
C GLU A 62 49.66 -10.44 25.09
N GLU A 63 49.67 -11.65 24.55
CA GLU A 63 48.83 -12.08 23.43
C GLU A 63 47.37 -12.30 23.87
N ILE A 64 47.22 -12.84 25.08
CA ILE A 64 46.02 -12.82 25.90
C ILE A 64 45.56 -11.36 26.09
N VAL A 65 46.41 -10.48 26.60
CA VAL A 65 46.25 -9.01 26.67
C VAL A 65 46.42 -8.38 25.28
N GLN A 66 46.18 -9.15 24.22
CA GLN A 66 45.93 -8.70 22.87
C GLN A 66 44.58 -9.21 22.36
N LEU A 67 43.70 -9.85 23.14
CA LEU A 67 42.57 -10.62 22.60
C LEU A 67 41.11 -10.26 23.09
N ARG A 68 40.73 -10.07 24.37
CA ARG A 68 39.29 -9.84 24.74
C ARG A 68 38.80 -8.45 24.41
N LYS A 69 39.61 -7.43 24.68
CA LYS A 69 39.36 -6.09 24.14
C LYS A 69 39.21 -6.22 22.60
N LYS A 70 39.85 -7.19 21.92
CA LYS A 70 39.74 -7.47 20.48
C LYS A 70 38.34 -8.02 20.16
N TYR A 71 37.73 -8.74 21.08
CA TYR A 71 36.28 -8.99 21.09
C TYR A 71 35.46 -7.73 21.29
N GLU A 72 35.86 -6.87 22.22
CA GLU A 72 35.13 -5.66 22.58
C GLU A 72 34.97 -4.66 21.43
N ARG A 73 36.04 -4.24 20.72
CA ARG A 73 35.89 -3.37 19.52
C ARG A 73 35.09 -4.07 18.41
N ALA A 74 35.26 -5.37 18.19
CA ALA A 74 34.48 -6.11 17.20
C ALA A 74 32.97 -6.22 17.56
N ILE A 75 32.66 -6.29 18.85
CA ILE A 75 31.29 -6.25 19.39
C ILE A 75 30.70 -4.84 19.28
N GLN A 76 31.48 -3.79 19.60
CA GLN A 76 31.09 -2.39 19.43
C GLN A 76 30.72 -2.11 17.97
N GLN A 77 31.61 -2.41 17.02
CA GLN A 77 31.35 -2.25 15.58
C GLN A 77 30.13 -3.06 15.09
N ARG A 78 29.93 -4.27 15.60
CA ARG A 78 28.73 -5.08 15.30
C ARG A 78 27.47 -4.40 15.82
N ASN A 79 27.50 -3.85 17.03
CA ASN A 79 26.36 -3.17 17.64
C ASN A 79 26.04 -1.86 16.91
N GLU A 80 27.05 -1.06 16.57
CA GLU A 80 26.93 0.15 15.73
C GLU A 80 26.31 -0.19 14.37
N SER A 81 26.80 -1.24 13.69
CA SER A 81 26.24 -1.72 12.42
C SER A 81 24.80 -2.21 12.56
N GLY A 82 24.45 -2.81 13.71
CA GLY A 82 23.10 -3.28 14.00
C GLY A 82 22.11 -2.15 14.34
N LEU A 83 22.59 -1.05 14.95
CA LEU A 83 21.80 0.18 15.10
C LEU A 83 21.55 0.82 13.74
N LEU A 84 22.60 1.04 12.94
CA LEU A 84 22.48 1.60 11.59
C LEU A 84 21.59 0.76 10.66
N LEU A 85 21.54 -0.58 10.85
CA LEU A 85 20.60 -1.44 10.12
C LEU A 85 19.16 -1.19 10.57
N ARG A 86 18.90 -1.12 11.88
CA ARG A 86 17.57 -0.80 12.42
C ARG A 86 17.08 0.57 11.98
N ASP A 87 17.93 1.59 12.04
CA ASP A 87 17.60 2.95 11.59
C ASP A 87 17.11 2.94 10.12
N ARG A 88 17.71 2.08 9.27
CA ARG A 88 17.30 1.89 7.87
C ARG A 88 16.04 1.05 7.71
N GLU A 89 15.79 0.08 8.58
CA GLU A 89 14.53 -0.67 8.64
C GLU A 89 13.36 0.26 9.07
N GLU A 90 13.59 1.14 10.04
CA GLU A 90 12.64 2.17 10.47
C GLU A 90 12.38 3.22 9.37
N GLU A 91 13.42 3.72 8.67
CA GLU A 91 13.26 4.55 7.47
C GLU A 91 12.40 3.86 6.40
N LEU A 92 12.63 2.57 6.12
CA LEU A 92 11.88 1.82 5.13
C LEU A 92 10.40 1.65 5.52
N CYS A 93 10.10 1.36 6.79
CA CYS A 93 8.73 1.32 7.29
C CYS A 93 8.01 2.67 7.08
N ILE A 94 8.66 3.79 7.45
CA ILE A 94 8.13 5.14 7.25
C ILE A 94 7.90 5.44 5.75
N LEU A 95 8.75 4.92 4.85
CA LEU A 95 8.56 5.06 3.40
C LEU A 95 7.38 4.22 2.88
N TYR A 96 7.19 2.98 3.35
CA TYR A 96 6.01 2.18 3.01
C TYR A 96 4.71 2.82 3.50
N GLU A 97 4.68 3.36 4.71
CA GLU A 97 3.51 4.10 5.22
C GLU A 97 3.18 5.32 4.35
N LYS A 98 4.19 6.10 3.94
CA LYS A 98 4.02 7.24 3.03
C LYS A 98 3.49 6.81 1.66
N ILE A 99 3.98 5.71 1.10
CA ILE A 99 3.49 5.16 -0.18
C ILE A 99 2.03 4.72 -0.05
N ASN A 100 1.69 3.96 1.00
CA ASN A 100 0.31 3.50 1.26
C ASN A 100 -0.66 4.68 1.45
N PHE A 101 -0.24 5.73 2.17
CA PHE A 101 -1.03 6.94 2.36
C PHE A 101 -1.23 7.72 1.04
N GLN A 102 -0.18 7.86 0.23
CA GLN A 102 -0.28 8.48 -1.10
C GLN A 102 -1.18 7.68 -2.04
N GLU A 103 -1.09 6.35 -2.05
CA GLU A 103 -1.97 5.51 -2.88
C GLU A 103 -3.44 5.65 -2.45
N MET A 104 -3.72 5.71 -1.14
CA MET A 104 -5.07 5.97 -0.61
C MET A 104 -5.59 7.37 -0.99
N LEU A 105 -4.74 8.40 -0.98
CA LEU A 105 -5.10 9.74 -1.46
C LEU A 105 -5.41 9.75 -2.96
N CYS A 106 -4.59 9.09 -3.79
CA CYS A 106 -4.83 8.96 -5.23
C CYS A 106 -6.16 8.24 -5.50
N ARG A 107 -6.41 7.10 -4.86
CA ARG A 107 -7.67 6.35 -4.98
C ARG A 107 -8.88 7.19 -4.57
N ASN A 108 -8.79 7.97 -3.49
CA ASN A 108 -9.87 8.88 -3.10
C ASN A 108 -10.10 9.97 -4.16
N GLY A 109 -9.04 10.63 -4.63
CA GLY A 109 -9.10 11.63 -5.70
C GLY A 109 -9.70 11.08 -7.01
N ASP A 110 -9.38 9.85 -7.38
CA ASP A 110 -10.00 9.17 -8.52
C ASP A 110 -11.52 8.98 -8.33
N THR A 111 -11.98 8.62 -7.13
CA THR A 111 -13.42 8.50 -6.87
C THR A 111 -14.14 9.85 -6.88
N GLU A 112 -13.54 10.90 -6.31
CA GLU A 112 -14.08 12.26 -6.37
C GLU A 112 -14.15 12.79 -7.81
N MET A 113 -13.09 12.55 -8.60
CA MET A 113 -13.04 12.87 -10.02
C MET A 113 -14.16 12.13 -10.79
N GLN A 114 -14.35 10.83 -10.56
CA GLN A 114 -15.45 10.07 -11.18
C GLN A 114 -16.85 10.60 -10.81
N VAL A 115 -17.05 11.09 -9.57
CA VAL A 115 -18.30 11.74 -9.13
C VAL A 115 -18.50 13.08 -9.85
N MET A 116 -17.48 13.92 -9.92
CA MET A 116 -17.54 15.21 -10.64
C MET A 116 -17.81 15.00 -12.13
N ASP A 117 -17.18 14.01 -12.73
CA ASP A 117 -17.36 13.63 -14.13
C ASP A 117 -18.77 13.07 -14.39
N GLY A 118 -19.33 12.33 -13.43
CA GLY A 118 -20.75 11.96 -13.39
C GLY A 118 -21.69 13.16 -13.34
N ARG A 119 -21.36 14.18 -12.52
CA ARG A 119 -22.11 15.44 -12.44
C ARG A 119 -22.03 16.23 -13.74
N ILE A 120 -20.87 16.27 -14.40
CA ILE A 120 -20.67 16.90 -15.71
C ILE A 120 -21.52 16.20 -16.78
N ARG A 121 -21.54 14.86 -16.82
CA ARG A 121 -22.42 14.08 -17.72
C ARG A 121 -23.90 14.41 -17.50
N PHE A 122 -24.35 14.47 -16.24
CA PHE A 122 -25.73 14.83 -15.89
C PHE A 122 -26.11 16.26 -16.30
N LEU A 123 -25.22 17.23 -16.10
CA LEU A 123 -25.45 18.62 -16.51
C LEU A 123 -25.48 18.76 -18.05
N LYS A 124 -24.62 18.04 -18.77
CA LYS A 124 -24.66 17.97 -20.25
C LYS A 124 -26.00 17.40 -20.75
N LEU A 125 -26.54 16.36 -20.10
CA LEU A 125 -27.87 15.82 -20.39
C LEU A 125 -28.99 16.85 -20.15
N LYS A 126 -28.98 17.56 -19.02
CA LYS A 126 -29.94 18.65 -18.77
C LYS A 126 -29.89 19.73 -19.84
N VAL A 127 -28.69 20.21 -20.20
CA VAL A 127 -28.51 21.23 -21.25
C VAL A 127 -28.99 20.73 -22.62
N ALA A 128 -28.87 19.44 -22.92
CA ALA A 128 -29.42 18.84 -24.15
C ALA A 128 -30.96 18.80 -24.14
N GLU A 129 -31.57 18.47 -23.00
CA GLU A 129 -33.03 18.45 -22.83
C GLU A 129 -33.65 19.85 -22.90
N GLU A 130 -33.09 20.86 -22.22
CA GLU A 130 -33.57 22.24 -22.34
C GLU A 130 -33.47 22.75 -23.79
N LYS A 131 -32.39 22.42 -24.50
CA LYS A 131 -32.24 22.71 -25.94
C LYS A 131 -33.25 21.95 -26.81
N ARG A 132 -33.76 20.80 -26.38
CA ARG A 132 -34.85 20.07 -27.04
C ARG A 132 -36.20 20.74 -26.79
N GLN A 133 -36.48 21.13 -25.55
CA GLN A 133 -37.69 21.85 -25.16
C GLN A 133 -37.81 23.19 -25.89
N ILE A 134 -36.75 24.01 -25.90
CA ILE A 134 -36.70 25.28 -26.64
C ILE A 134 -37.01 25.07 -28.13
N LYS A 135 -36.48 24.01 -28.77
CA LYS A 135 -36.78 23.65 -30.16
C LYS A 135 -38.24 23.22 -30.38
N LEU A 136 -38.91 22.65 -29.38
CA LEU A 136 -40.35 22.36 -29.45
C LEU A 136 -41.18 23.64 -29.31
N TRP A 137 -40.85 24.51 -28.35
CA TRP A 137 -41.55 25.79 -28.17
C TRP A 137 -41.49 26.67 -29.43
N PHE A 138 -40.33 26.74 -30.10
CA PHE A 138 -40.20 27.43 -31.38
C PHE A 138 -41.04 26.80 -32.51
N LYS A 139 -41.37 25.50 -32.46
CA LYS A 139 -42.27 24.85 -33.42
C LYS A 139 -43.75 25.09 -33.11
N SER A 140 -44.13 25.23 -31.85
CA SER A 140 -45.51 25.58 -31.46
C SER A 140 -45.84 27.08 -31.60
N LEU A 141 -44.82 27.95 -31.53
CA LEU A 141 -45.00 29.41 -31.53
C LEU A 141 -45.79 29.95 -32.75
N PRO A 142 -45.57 29.49 -34.01
CA PRO A 142 -46.36 29.95 -35.15
C PRO A 142 -47.84 29.59 -35.04
N VAL A 143 -48.15 28.40 -34.51
CA VAL A 143 -49.53 27.93 -34.32
C VAL A 143 -50.24 28.78 -33.27
N ARG A 144 -49.56 29.10 -32.15
CA ARG A 144 -50.11 30.03 -31.15
C ARG A 144 -50.36 31.41 -31.76
N ASN A 145 -49.36 31.99 -32.43
CA ASN A 145 -49.49 33.32 -33.05
C ASN A 145 -50.61 33.38 -34.10
N ALA A 146 -50.87 32.30 -34.83
CA ALA A 146 -52.00 32.21 -35.75
C ALA A 146 -53.36 32.18 -35.00
N LEU A 147 -53.47 31.40 -33.92
CA LEU A 147 -54.65 31.39 -33.05
C LEU A 147 -54.89 32.75 -32.37
N ASP A 148 -53.82 33.41 -31.90
CA ASP A 148 -53.86 34.76 -31.33
C ASP A 148 -54.42 35.77 -32.37
N ALA A 149 -53.97 35.69 -33.62
CA ALA A 149 -54.48 36.52 -34.72
C ALA A 149 -55.95 36.22 -35.09
N HIS A 150 -56.35 34.95 -35.11
CA HIS A 150 -57.76 34.56 -35.30
C HIS A 150 -58.65 35.08 -34.16
N LEU A 151 -58.17 35.05 -32.91
CA LEU A 151 -58.91 35.58 -31.76
C LEU A 151 -59.11 37.09 -31.89
N VAL A 152 -58.07 37.85 -32.26
CA VAL A 152 -58.19 39.30 -32.52
C VAL A 152 -59.16 39.59 -33.67
N ALA A 153 -59.11 38.83 -34.77
CA ALA A 153 -60.06 38.99 -35.87
C ALA A 153 -61.51 38.72 -35.44
N LEU A 154 -61.74 37.68 -34.63
CA LEU A 154 -63.06 37.33 -34.10
C LEU A 154 -63.57 38.37 -33.08
N GLN A 155 -62.68 38.95 -32.27
CA GLN A 155 -62.97 40.06 -31.36
C GLN A 155 -63.46 41.30 -32.13
N ILE A 156 -62.82 41.63 -33.26
CA ILE A 156 -63.20 42.75 -34.14
C ILE A 156 -64.54 42.48 -34.83
N GLN A 157 -64.77 41.26 -35.32
CA GLN A 157 -66.07 40.87 -35.88
C GLN A 157 -67.18 40.94 -34.81
N TYR A 158 -66.90 40.52 -33.57
CA TYR A 158 -67.85 40.61 -32.47
C TYR A 158 -68.18 42.07 -32.09
N SER A 159 -67.20 42.98 -32.07
CA SER A 159 -67.51 44.41 -31.84
C SER A 159 -68.30 45.01 -33.01
N GLN A 160 -67.96 44.69 -34.26
CA GLN A 160 -68.73 45.11 -35.44
C GLN A 160 -70.18 44.60 -35.39
N CYS A 161 -70.40 43.34 -35.01
CA CYS A 161 -71.74 42.79 -34.79
C CYS A 161 -72.47 43.50 -33.64
N LYS A 162 -71.80 43.79 -32.53
CA LYS A 162 -72.39 44.50 -31.38
C LYS A 162 -72.78 45.94 -31.73
N ASP A 163 -71.95 46.65 -32.47
CA ASP A 163 -72.25 48.03 -32.87
C ASP A 163 -73.32 48.08 -33.98
N ARG A 164 -73.37 47.08 -34.87
CA ARG A 164 -74.49 46.90 -35.80
C ARG A 164 -75.80 46.51 -35.09
N ILE A 165 -75.74 45.72 -34.01
CA ILE A 165 -76.90 45.44 -33.16
C ILE A 165 -77.40 46.74 -32.53
N LYS A 166 -76.53 47.54 -31.90
CA LYS A 166 -76.91 48.87 -31.37
C LYS A 166 -77.55 49.77 -32.42
N GLN A 167 -76.99 49.84 -33.63
CA GLN A 167 -77.56 50.63 -34.72
C GLN A 167 -78.98 50.15 -35.06
N MET A 168 -79.22 48.83 -35.09
CA MET A 168 -80.58 48.29 -35.30
C MET A 168 -81.48 48.55 -34.08
N GLU A 169 -80.99 48.41 -32.85
CA GLU A 169 -81.71 48.76 -31.61
C GLU A 169 -82.12 50.24 -31.59
N GLU A 170 -81.26 51.16 -32.06
CA GLU A 170 -81.52 52.60 -32.17
C GLU A 170 -82.56 52.90 -33.26
N ILE A 171 -82.43 52.28 -34.44
CA ILE A 171 -83.41 52.32 -35.54
C ILE A 171 -84.79 51.75 -35.12
N PHE A 172 -84.80 50.74 -34.23
CA PHE A 172 -86.02 50.17 -33.65
C PHE A 172 -86.51 50.92 -32.40
N ALA A 173 -85.68 51.72 -31.73
CA ALA A 173 -86.07 52.52 -30.58
C ALA A 173 -86.83 53.79 -31.01
N ASP A 174 -86.45 54.38 -32.15
CA ASP A 174 -87.13 55.54 -32.75
C ASP A 174 -88.66 55.31 -32.85
N PRO A 175 -89.49 56.16 -32.23
CA PRO A 175 -90.95 56.13 -32.36
C PRO A 175 -91.46 56.58 -33.75
N THR A 176 -90.62 57.28 -34.53
CA THR A 176 -90.98 57.96 -35.77
C THR A 176 -90.86 57.07 -37.01
N ASN A 177 -90.21 55.91 -36.87
CA ASN A 177 -89.83 55.05 -37.98
C ASN A 177 -91.00 54.19 -38.48
N GLU A 178 -91.56 54.53 -39.65
CA GLU A 178 -92.68 53.80 -40.29
C GLU A 178 -92.40 52.29 -40.46
N SER A 179 -91.14 51.86 -40.65
CA SER A 179 -90.80 50.44 -40.77
C SER A 179 -90.99 49.62 -39.49
N ARG A 180 -91.16 50.29 -38.33
CA ARG A 180 -91.53 49.69 -37.04
C ARG A 180 -93.03 49.42 -36.93
N LYS A 181 -93.87 50.17 -37.65
CA LYS A 181 -95.34 49.99 -37.69
C LYS A 181 -95.70 48.83 -38.62
N ARG A 182 -95.42 47.62 -38.17
CA ARG A 182 -96.12 46.45 -38.71
C ARG A 182 -97.47 46.37 -38.00
N ASP A 183 -98.55 46.67 -38.72
CA ASP A 183 -99.92 46.38 -38.30
C ASP A 183 -100.12 44.84 -38.25
N LEU A 184 -99.63 44.24 -37.16
CA LEU A 184 -99.95 42.89 -36.78
C LEU A 184 -101.40 42.90 -36.30
N GLY A 185 -102.31 42.59 -37.22
CA GLY A 185 -103.75 42.43 -36.96
C GLY A 185 -104.04 41.26 -36.03
N GLY A 186 -103.69 41.41 -34.76
CA GLY A 186 -104.17 40.58 -33.66
C GLY A 186 -105.48 41.16 -33.13
N LYS A 187 -106.51 40.31 -33.02
CA LYS A 187 -107.56 40.53 -32.03
C LYS A 187 -107.00 40.06 -30.69
N ASP A 188 -107.38 40.71 -29.60
CA ASP A 188 -107.18 40.14 -28.27
C ASP A 188 -107.80 38.74 -28.25
N PRO A 189 -107.05 37.67 -27.91
CA PRO A 189 -107.59 36.32 -27.89
C PRO A 189 -108.78 36.28 -26.92
N SER A 190 -109.92 35.84 -27.41
CA SER A 190 -111.09 35.65 -26.56
C SER A 190 -110.76 34.64 -25.45
N PRO A 191 -111.41 34.69 -24.27
CA PRO A 191 -111.12 33.76 -23.17
C PRO A 191 -110.97 32.27 -23.56
N PRO A 192 -111.79 31.67 -24.46
CA PRO A 192 -111.57 30.29 -24.90
C PRO A 192 -110.32 30.07 -25.79
N GLU A 193 -109.81 31.09 -26.47
CA GLU A 193 -108.55 31.01 -27.22
C GLU A 193 -107.34 31.11 -26.29
N LEU A 194 -107.44 31.92 -25.22
CA LEU A 194 -106.44 31.96 -24.16
C LEU A 194 -106.38 30.62 -23.40
N LEU A 195 -107.54 30.03 -23.06
CA LEU A 195 -107.63 28.71 -22.44
C LEU A 195 -107.00 27.62 -23.31
N LYS A 196 -107.31 27.57 -24.62
CA LYS A 196 -106.63 26.65 -25.55
C LYS A 196 -105.11 26.83 -25.62
N LYS A 197 -104.61 28.05 -25.40
CA LYS A 197 -103.16 28.30 -25.36
C LYS A 197 -102.54 27.87 -24.03
N ILE A 198 -103.28 27.95 -22.93
CA ILE A 198 -102.90 27.38 -21.63
C ILE A 198 -102.85 25.84 -21.72
N GLU A 199 -103.90 25.19 -22.23
CA GLU A 199 -103.94 23.74 -22.46
C GLU A 199 -102.75 23.24 -23.31
N GLN A 200 -102.38 23.98 -24.37
CA GLN A 200 -101.19 23.68 -25.17
C GLN A 200 -99.89 23.78 -24.37
N LEU A 201 -99.74 24.82 -23.54
CA LEU A 201 -98.54 25.03 -22.73
C LEU A 201 -98.44 24.02 -21.58
N GLU A 202 -99.55 23.58 -21.00
CA GLU A 202 -99.62 22.49 -20.03
C GLU A 202 -99.21 21.16 -20.65
N VAL A 203 -99.69 20.86 -21.87
CA VAL A 203 -99.25 19.68 -22.64
C VAL A 203 -97.76 19.74 -23.02
N GLU A 204 -97.23 20.92 -23.38
CA GLU A 204 -95.80 21.11 -23.61
C GLU A 204 -94.98 20.96 -22.31
N LEU A 205 -95.47 21.45 -21.18
CA LEU A 205 -94.84 21.32 -19.86
C LEU A 205 -94.74 19.86 -19.43
N VAL A 206 -95.84 19.10 -19.47
CA VAL A 206 -95.85 17.67 -19.14
C VAL A 206 -94.90 16.87 -20.06
N GLN A 207 -94.78 17.26 -21.33
CA GLN A 207 -93.79 16.66 -22.24
C GLN A 207 -92.34 17.02 -21.89
N LYS A 208 -92.08 18.16 -21.24
CA LYS A 208 -90.75 18.57 -20.75
C LYS A 208 -90.40 17.87 -19.44
N GLU A 209 -91.34 17.78 -18.51
CA GLU A 209 -91.20 17.07 -17.23
C GLU A 209 -90.92 15.58 -17.46
N LYS A 210 -91.65 14.93 -18.37
CA LYS A 210 -91.36 13.54 -18.76
C LYS A 210 -89.92 13.38 -19.29
N LYS A 211 -89.46 14.29 -20.15
CA LYS A 211 -88.10 14.24 -20.72
C LYS A 211 -87.02 14.49 -19.66
N LEU A 212 -87.30 15.34 -18.67
CA LEU A 212 -86.42 15.55 -17.53
C LEU A 212 -86.26 14.25 -16.73
N LEU A 213 -87.37 13.58 -16.41
CA LEU A 213 -87.39 12.30 -15.70
C LEU A 213 -86.62 11.19 -16.46
N GLU A 214 -86.76 11.16 -17.79
CA GLU A 214 -85.98 10.26 -18.67
C GLU A 214 -84.47 10.57 -18.61
N THR A 215 -84.07 11.85 -18.60
CA THR A 215 -82.65 12.23 -18.47
C THR A 215 -82.07 11.98 -17.07
N ASP A 216 -82.85 12.17 -16.00
CA ASP A 216 -82.41 11.94 -14.62
C ASP A 216 -82.18 10.45 -14.36
N PHE A 217 -83.06 9.58 -14.87
CA PHE A 217 -82.87 8.12 -14.81
C PHE A 217 -81.61 7.67 -15.55
N LEU A 218 -81.33 8.25 -16.73
CA LEU A 218 -80.10 7.98 -17.48
C LEU A 218 -78.86 8.49 -16.72
N TYR A 219 -78.93 9.67 -16.10
CA TYR A 219 -77.84 10.23 -15.29
C TYR A 219 -77.53 9.37 -14.06
N GLU A 220 -78.54 8.91 -13.33
CA GLU A 220 -78.41 7.94 -12.24
C GLU A 220 -77.73 6.65 -12.71
N HIS A 221 -78.16 6.09 -13.84
CA HIS A 221 -77.59 4.85 -14.37
C HIS A 221 -76.11 5.01 -14.80
N VAL A 222 -75.78 6.12 -15.47
CA VAL A 222 -74.40 6.46 -15.86
C VAL A 222 -73.52 6.70 -14.63
N SER A 223 -74.02 7.38 -13.60
CA SER A 223 -73.30 7.62 -12.35
C SER A 223 -72.98 6.30 -11.63
N ARG A 224 -73.99 5.44 -11.45
CA ARG A 224 -73.84 4.10 -10.84
C ARG A 224 -72.85 3.21 -11.61
N LEU A 225 -72.78 3.31 -12.94
CA LEU A 225 -71.76 2.63 -13.75
C LEU A 225 -70.37 3.23 -13.55
N THR A 226 -70.26 4.56 -13.53
CA THR A 226 -69.00 5.29 -13.37
C THR A 226 -68.33 4.99 -12.03
N ASP A 227 -69.09 4.91 -10.94
CA ASP A 227 -68.54 4.60 -9.62
C ASP A 227 -68.15 3.12 -9.47
N ARG A 228 -68.86 2.20 -10.13
CA ARG A 228 -68.41 0.78 -10.23
C ARG A 228 -67.06 0.67 -10.96
N LEU A 229 -66.88 1.42 -12.06
CA LEU A 229 -65.61 1.50 -12.78
C LEU A 229 -64.50 2.16 -11.95
N ARG A 230 -64.83 3.20 -11.17
CA ARG A 230 -63.90 3.88 -10.25
C ARG A 230 -63.34 2.90 -9.20
N VAL A 231 -64.22 2.17 -8.51
CA VAL A 231 -63.84 1.17 -7.50
C VAL A 231 -63.04 0.02 -8.10
N ALA A 232 -63.44 -0.48 -9.28
CA ALA A 232 -62.68 -1.52 -9.99
C ALA A 232 -61.27 -1.05 -10.37
N ALA A 233 -61.13 0.19 -10.86
CA ALA A 233 -59.84 0.79 -11.19
C ALA A 233 -58.97 1.05 -9.95
N GLU A 234 -59.57 1.36 -8.80
CA GLU A 234 -58.84 1.56 -7.53
C GLU A 234 -58.31 0.25 -6.95
N ASN A 235 -59.11 -0.82 -6.97
CA ASN A 235 -58.65 -2.16 -6.61
C ASN A 235 -57.49 -2.61 -7.53
N GLY A 236 -57.65 -2.42 -8.85
CA GLY A 236 -56.61 -2.77 -9.83
C GLY A 236 -55.27 -2.04 -9.65
N LYS A 237 -55.27 -0.80 -9.12
CA LYS A 237 -54.03 -0.08 -8.76
C LYS A 237 -53.25 -0.81 -7.66
N GLN A 238 -53.94 -1.35 -6.66
CA GLN A 238 -53.30 -2.03 -5.53
C GLN A 238 -52.66 -3.35 -5.95
N ASP A 239 -53.36 -4.17 -6.75
CA ASP A 239 -52.81 -5.41 -7.31
C ASP A 239 -51.62 -5.13 -8.23
N THR A 240 -51.71 -4.11 -9.09
CA THR A 240 -50.61 -3.67 -9.95
C THR A 240 -49.38 -3.24 -9.12
N LEU A 241 -49.59 -2.55 -8.00
CA LEU A 241 -48.53 -2.11 -7.08
C LEU A 241 -47.88 -3.30 -6.35
N LEU A 242 -48.65 -4.31 -5.95
CA LEU A 242 -48.13 -5.56 -5.38
C LEU A 242 -47.32 -6.35 -6.42
N LEU A 243 -47.82 -6.44 -7.66
CA LEU A 243 -47.12 -7.09 -8.78
C LEU A 243 -45.79 -6.38 -9.10
N ALA A 244 -45.79 -5.04 -9.14
CA ALA A 244 -44.59 -4.24 -9.37
C ALA A 244 -43.55 -4.43 -8.25
N LYS A 245 -43.97 -4.44 -6.97
CA LYS A 245 -43.09 -4.77 -5.83
C LYS A 245 -42.47 -6.16 -5.96
N ARG A 246 -43.27 -7.17 -6.31
CA ARG A 246 -42.80 -8.56 -6.52
C ARG A 246 -41.82 -8.68 -7.70
N THR A 247 -42.10 -7.99 -8.79
CA THR A 247 -41.24 -7.94 -9.99
C THR A 247 -39.91 -7.27 -9.70
N ASN A 248 -39.90 -6.14 -8.98
CA ASN A 248 -38.66 -5.46 -8.56
C ASN A 248 -37.82 -6.32 -7.61
N ALA A 249 -38.45 -7.05 -6.67
CA ALA A 249 -37.77 -7.97 -5.78
C ALA A 249 -37.14 -9.17 -6.54
N LEU A 250 -37.81 -9.68 -7.57
CA LEU A 250 -37.26 -10.71 -8.47
C LEU A 250 -36.12 -10.14 -9.32
N GLN A 251 -36.26 -8.95 -9.90
CA GLN A 251 -35.20 -8.30 -10.68
C GLN A 251 -33.93 -8.07 -9.85
N LYS A 252 -34.06 -7.71 -8.56
CA LYS A 252 -32.92 -7.63 -7.65
C LYS A 252 -32.26 -9.00 -7.47
N LYS A 253 -33.02 -10.04 -7.12
CA LYS A 253 -32.49 -11.42 -6.98
C LYS A 253 -31.78 -11.93 -8.25
N VAL A 254 -32.27 -11.55 -9.43
CA VAL A 254 -31.61 -11.84 -10.71
C VAL A 254 -30.27 -11.10 -10.81
N LYS A 255 -30.23 -9.78 -10.58
CA LYS A 255 -28.97 -8.99 -10.58
C LYS A 255 -27.94 -9.55 -9.58
N ASP A 256 -28.37 -9.84 -8.36
CA ASP A 256 -27.53 -10.42 -7.29
C ASP A 256 -26.94 -11.78 -7.70
N ARG A 257 -27.69 -12.59 -8.49
CA ARG A 257 -27.21 -13.86 -9.05
C ARG A 257 -26.30 -13.67 -10.25
N THR A 258 -26.62 -12.78 -11.18
CA THR A 258 -25.73 -12.46 -12.32
C THR A 258 -24.37 -11.96 -11.84
N GLN A 259 -24.32 -11.12 -10.80
CA GLN A 259 -23.06 -10.65 -10.20
C GLN A 259 -22.23 -11.82 -9.63
N LYS A 260 -22.87 -12.76 -8.92
CA LYS A 260 -22.19 -13.97 -8.41
C LYS A 260 -21.72 -14.88 -9.55
N THR A 261 -22.48 -15.01 -10.63
CA THR A 261 -22.05 -15.76 -11.83
C THR A 261 -20.85 -15.10 -12.51
N MET A 262 -20.82 -13.76 -12.63
CA MET A 262 -19.67 -13.04 -13.18
C MET A 262 -18.40 -13.19 -12.32
N ALA A 263 -18.53 -13.19 -10.99
CA ALA A 263 -17.41 -13.47 -10.09
C ALA A 263 -16.85 -14.89 -10.31
N LEU A 264 -17.72 -15.90 -10.31
CA LEU A 264 -17.33 -17.30 -10.56
C LEU A 264 -16.72 -17.51 -11.96
N LEU A 265 -17.19 -16.79 -12.98
CA LEU A 265 -16.60 -16.82 -14.32
C LEU A 265 -15.21 -16.18 -14.35
N ALA A 266 -14.99 -15.09 -13.61
CA ALA A 266 -13.67 -14.46 -13.49
C ALA A 266 -12.68 -15.36 -12.71
N GLU A 267 -13.13 -16.00 -11.63
CA GLU A 267 -12.35 -17.01 -10.90
C GLU A 267 -11.99 -18.20 -11.81
N LEU A 268 -12.98 -18.76 -12.53
CA LEU A 268 -12.76 -19.86 -13.48
C LEU A 268 -11.75 -19.48 -14.57
N SER A 269 -11.89 -18.30 -15.17
CA SER A 269 -10.96 -17.76 -16.17
C SER A 269 -9.54 -17.62 -15.60
N MET A 270 -9.38 -17.16 -14.35
CA MET A 270 -8.08 -17.08 -13.69
C MET A 270 -7.47 -18.47 -13.45
N LYS A 271 -8.26 -19.47 -13.05
CA LYS A 271 -7.79 -20.85 -12.89
C LYS A 271 -7.44 -21.51 -14.22
N GLN A 272 -8.21 -21.25 -15.29
CA GLN A 272 -7.90 -21.70 -16.64
C GLN A 272 -6.59 -21.10 -17.16
N ALA A 273 -6.39 -19.78 -17.00
CA ALA A 273 -5.13 -19.12 -17.35
C ALA A 273 -3.92 -19.67 -16.57
N LEU A 274 -4.09 -19.99 -15.29
CA LEU A 274 -3.06 -20.65 -14.48
C LEU A 274 -2.76 -22.08 -14.97
N ALA A 275 -3.79 -22.87 -15.29
CA ALA A 275 -3.62 -24.22 -15.82
C ALA A 275 -2.89 -24.22 -17.18
N ILE A 276 -3.21 -23.28 -18.07
CA ILE A 276 -2.52 -23.10 -19.36
C ILE A 276 -1.06 -22.73 -19.15
N LYS A 277 -0.73 -21.84 -18.20
CA LYS A 277 0.66 -21.50 -17.85
C LYS A 277 1.43 -22.72 -17.33
N LEU A 278 0.85 -23.48 -16.39
CA LEU A 278 1.49 -24.68 -15.84
C LEU A 278 1.69 -25.77 -16.91
N GLN A 279 0.71 -25.99 -17.80
CA GLN A 279 0.87 -26.88 -18.95
C GLN A 279 1.97 -26.40 -19.91
N GLN A 280 2.11 -25.10 -20.11
CA GLN A 280 3.19 -24.55 -20.94
C GLN A 280 4.56 -24.78 -20.28
N GLU A 281 4.70 -24.47 -18.98
CA GLU A 281 5.92 -24.74 -18.22
C GLU A 281 6.31 -26.23 -18.23
N MET A 282 5.35 -27.15 -18.08
CA MET A 282 5.66 -28.59 -18.19
C MET A 282 6.20 -28.92 -19.58
N ARG A 283 5.53 -28.49 -20.66
CA ARG A 283 5.99 -28.74 -22.04
C ARG A 283 7.33 -28.09 -22.35
N ASP A 284 7.65 -26.94 -21.75
CA ASP A 284 8.96 -26.29 -21.89
C ASP A 284 10.05 -27.06 -21.13
N LYS A 285 9.76 -27.52 -19.91
CA LYS A 285 10.66 -28.38 -19.10
C LYS A 285 10.87 -29.76 -19.73
N GLU A 286 9.83 -30.36 -20.32
CA GLU A 286 9.90 -31.62 -21.09
C GLU A 286 10.77 -31.47 -22.32
N ARG A 287 10.57 -30.42 -23.13
CA ARG A 287 11.42 -30.14 -24.31
C ARG A 287 12.86 -29.86 -23.92
N PHE A 288 13.09 -29.16 -22.80
CA PHE A 288 14.42 -28.95 -22.25
C PHE A 288 15.08 -30.28 -21.83
N LEU A 289 14.39 -31.12 -21.05
CA LEU A 289 14.90 -32.43 -20.62
C LEU A 289 15.21 -33.33 -21.82
N MET A 290 14.32 -33.42 -22.81
CA MET A 290 14.57 -34.16 -24.06
C MET A 290 15.82 -33.65 -24.79
N THR A 291 16.02 -32.32 -24.83
CA THR A 291 17.20 -31.70 -25.46
C THR A 291 18.50 -32.00 -24.69
N VAL A 292 18.44 -32.08 -23.35
CA VAL A 292 19.58 -32.42 -22.50
C VAL A 292 19.90 -33.91 -22.58
N SER A 293 18.91 -34.79 -22.46
CA SER A 293 19.07 -36.25 -22.60
C SER A 293 19.66 -36.60 -23.96
N SER A 294 19.07 -36.10 -25.05
CA SER A 294 19.56 -36.36 -26.41
C SER A 294 21.02 -35.92 -26.64
N ARG A 295 21.51 -34.89 -25.92
CA ARG A 295 22.93 -34.51 -25.94
C ARG A 295 23.81 -35.44 -25.13
N ILE A 296 23.37 -35.83 -23.93
CA ILE A 296 24.08 -36.79 -23.07
C ILE A 296 24.22 -38.15 -23.78
N ASP A 297 23.17 -38.62 -24.45
CA ASP A 297 23.16 -39.85 -25.26
C ASP A 297 24.14 -39.76 -26.45
N GLN A 298 24.42 -38.55 -26.95
CA GLN A 298 25.41 -38.25 -28.00
C GLN A 298 26.82 -37.96 -27.44
N GLY A 299 27.03 -38.05 -26.12
CA GLY A 299 28.29 -37.68 -25.46
C GLY A 299 28.63 -36.19 -25.48
N LEU A 300 27.66 -35.33 -25.84
CA LEU A 300 27.83 -33.88 -25.94
C LEU A 300 27.53 -33.19 -24.59
N PRO A 301 28.25 -32.11 -24.26
CA PRO A 301 28.02 -31.38 -23.02
C PRO A 301 26.62 -30.73 -22.98
N PRO A 302 26.04 -30.53 -21.78
CA PRO A 302 24.80 -29.79 -21.59
C PRO A 302 24.82 -28.38 -22.21
N PRO A 303 23.66 -27.75 -22.44
CA PRO A 303 23.60 -26.38 -22.93
C PRO A 303 24.37 -25.41 -22.02
N LYS A 304 25.13 -24.48 -22.60
CA LYS A 304 25.94 -23.50 -21.85
C LYS A 304 25.14 -22.66 -20.86
N GLU A 305 23.85 -22.45 -21.13
CA GLU A 305 22.96 -21.75 -20.20
C GLU A 305 22.72 -22.58 -18.93
N THR A 306 22.44 -23.88 -19.08
CA THR A 306 22.34 -24.85 -17.99
C THR A 306 23.65 -25.01 -17.23
N GLU A 307 24.79 -25.05 -17.93
CA GLU A 307 26.12 -25.06 -17.32
C GLU A 307 26.36 -23.80 -16.49
N ASN A 308 26.03 -22.62 -17.04
CA ASN A 308 26.13 -21.35 -16.31
C ASN A 308 25.17 -21.27 -15.12
N GLU A 309 23.98 -21.87 -15.20
CA GLU A 309 23.04 -21.95 -14.07
C GLU A 309 23.51 -22.93 -13.00
N TRP A 310 24.03 -24.09 -13.39
CA TRP A 310 24.64 -25.05 -12.47
C TRP A 310 25.88 -24.46 -11.80
N LEU A 311 26.72 -23.71 -12.53
CA LEU A 311 27.86 -22.97 -11.97
C LEU A 311 27.41 -21.81 -11.06
N LYS A 312 26.26 -21.15 -11.33
CA LYS A 312 25.67 -20.20 -10.37
C LYS A 312 25.17 -20.91 -9.11
N VAL A 313 24.53 -22.08 -9.23
CA VAL A 313 24.07 -22.88 -8.07
C VAL A 313 25.27 -23.35 -7.25
N LEU A 314 26.28 -23.96 -7.87
CA LEU A 314 27.54 -24.33 -7.22
C LEU A 314 28.26 -23.13 -6.59
N ARG A 315 28.28 -21.97 -7.26
CA ARG A 315 28.87 -20.74 -6.70
C ARG A 315 28.05 -20.22 -5.52
N ASN A 316 26.72 -20.35 -5.54
CA ASN A 316 25.84 -19.94 -4.46
C ASN A 316 25.90 -20.90 -3.28
N GLU A 317 25.94 -22.23 -3.51
CA GLU A 317 26.22 -23.22 -2.47
C GLU A 317 27.61 -23.02 -1.87
N LYS A 318 28.63 -22.78 -2.70
CA LYS A 318 30.00 -22.53 -2.25
C LYS A 318 30.06 -21.23 -1.45
N MET A 319 29.43 -20.14 -1.90
CA MET A 319 29.26 -18.91 -1.14
C MET A 319 28.49 -19.12 0.17
N GLN A 320 27.48 -20.00 0.21
CA GLN A 320 26.71 -20.30 1.42
C GLN A 320 27.50 -21.18 2.39
N ARG A 321 28.27 -22.17 1.91
CA ARG A 321 29.21 -22.96 2.71
C ARG A 321 30.36 -22.09 3.21
N GLU A 322 31.00 -21.30 2.34
CA GLU A 322 32.05 -20.35 2.71
C GLU A 322 31.53 -19.29 3.68
N ALA A 323 30.29 -18.80 3.55
CA ALA A 323 29.68 -17.91 4.53
C ALA A 323 29.30 -18.62 5.83
N ALA A 324 28.88 -19.89 5.80
CA ALA A 324 28.61 -20.68 7.01
C ALA A 324 29.90 -21.06 7.74
N GLU A 325 30.93 -21.48 7.02
CA GLU A 325 32.28 -21.74 7.50
C GLU A 325 32.98 -20.46 7.96
N ALA A 326 32.81 -19.33 7.28
CA ALA A 326 33.33 -18.05 7.76
C ALA A 326 32.56 -17.53 8.97
N ARG A 327 31.26 -17.84 9.12
CA ARG A 327 30.51 -17.59 10.37
C ARG A 327 30.93 -18.54 11.49
N ALA A 328 31.25 -19.79 11.18
CA ALA A 328 31.71 -20.80 12.14
C ALA A 328 33.18 -20.58 12.55
N LYS A 329 34.04 -20.11 11.64
CA LYS A 329 35.40 -19.63 11.93
C LYS A 329 35.31 -18.30 12.68
N HIS A 330 34.52 -17.31 12.23
CA HIS A 330 34.11 -16.17 13.08
C HIS A 330 33.13 -16.52 14.22
N ALA A 331 33.10 -17.77 14.68
CA ALA A 331 32.58 -18.19 15.98
C ALA A 331 33.71 -18.88 16.77
N ALA A 332 34.40 -19.86 16.19
CA ALA A 332 35.53 -20.56 16.79
C ALA A 332 36.78 -19.67 16.96
N ASP A 333 37.18 -18.89 15.96
CA ASP A 333 38.15 -17.80 16.08
C ASP A 333 37.67 -16.78 17.11
N ARG A 334 36.35 -16.56 17.23
CA ARG A 334 35.78 -15.67 18.23
C ARG A 334 35.78 -16.23 19.65
N GLU A 335 35.89 -17.54 19.82
CA GLU A 335 36.06 -18.22 21.11
C GLU A 335 37.55 -18.38 21.44
N GLN A 336 38.39 -18.78 20.48
CA GLN A 336 39.84 -18.89 20.64
C GLN A 336 40.50 -17.54 20.88
N ALA A 337 40.12 -16.51 20.12
CA ALA A 337 40.62 -15.16 20.33
C ALA A 337 39.92 -14.42 21.50
N ALA A 338 39.00 -15.05 22.25
CA ALA A 338 38.43 -14.46 23.48
C ALA A 338 39.39 -14.52 24.70
N ALA A 339 40.70 -14.61 24.48
CA ALA A 339 41.73 -14.61 25.53
C ALA A 339 41.94 -13.19 26.15
N PRO A 340 42.32 -12.98 27.43
CA PRO A 340 41.99 -11.78 28.27
C PRO A 340 41.94 -10.24 27.92
N ASP A 341 42.74 -9.48 27.11
CA ASP A 341 42.72 -7.97 27.21
C ASP A 341 43.39 -6.91 26.19
N CYS A 342 43.59 -7.02 24.86
CA CYS A 342 43.74 -5.78 23.97
C CYS A 342 42.97 -5.88 22.64
N VAL A 343 42.81 -4.77 21.85
CA VAL A 343 41.59 -4.36 21.07
C VAL A 343 41.65 -4.40 19.48
N HIS A 344 40.58 -4.81 18.77
CA HIS A 344 40.46 -5.14 17.30
C HIS A 344 39.30 -4.32 16.74
N THR A 345 39.60 -3.27 16.00
CA THR A 345 38.65 -2.75 15.01
C THR A 345 38.95 -3.44 13.69
N THR A 346 37.91 -3.75 12.91
CA THR A 346 38.05 -3.94 11.46
C THR A 346 38.25 -2.61 10.72
N ALA A 347 38.01 -1.47 11.38
CA ALA A 347 38.36 -0.15 10.89
C ALA A 347 39.88 0.12 11.01
N GLU A 348 40.47 0.57 9.89
CA GLU A 348 41.83 1.09 9.81
C GLU A 348 42.04 2.25 10.80
N GLN A 349 43.14 2.21 11.56
CA GLN A 349 43.46 3.31 12.48
C GLN A 349 43.97 4.52 11.70
N ARG A 350 43.30 5.66 11.90
CA ARG A 350 43.75 6.96 11.37
C ARG A 350 45.03 7.40 12.10
N PRO A 351 46.04 7.95 11.41
CA PRO A 351 47.20 8.56 12.06
C PRO A 351 46.77 9.69 13.02
N ALA A 352 46.94 9.48 14.32
CA ALA A 352 46.50 10.41 15.36
C ALA A 352 47.49 11.55 15.63
N ALA A 353 48.71 11.45 15.12
CA ALA A 353 49.80 12.38 15.31
C ALA A 353 50.58 12.59 14.00
N TYR A 354 51.23 13.74 13.89
CA TYR A 354 52.22 14.03 12.84
C TYR A 354 53.59 14.27 13.46
N ILE A 355 54.63 14.13 12.64
CA ILE A 355 56.00 14.52 13.01
C ILE A 355 56.26 15.89 12.37
N PRO A 356 56.52 16.96 13.14
CA PRO A 356 56.88 18.26 12.58
C PRO A 356 58.19 18.20 11.79
N GLY A 357 58.29 18.97 10.71
CA GLY A 357 59.45 18.99 9.81
C GLY A 357 60.47 20.11 10.07
N ASP A 358 60.22 20.97 11.08
CA ASP A 358 61.05 22.16 11.32
C ASP A 358 62.32 21.79 12.10
N GLU A 359 63.51 22.14 11.55
CA GLU A 359 64.83 21.71 12.04
C GLU A 359 65.12 22.05 13.52
N TYR A 360 64.44 23.04 14.08
CA TYR A 360 64.57 23.47 15.48
C TYR A 360 63.61 22.74 16.44
N SER A 361 62.93 21.69 15.98
CA SER A 361 61.94 20.93 16.77
C SER A 361 62.25 19.43 16.80
N LEU A 362 62.22 18.84 18.00
CA LEU A 362 62.41 17.40 18.17
C LEU A 362 61.33 16.61 17.43
N ALA A 363 61.75 15.61 16.65
CA ALA A 363 60.92 14.75 15.80
C ALA A 363 60.06 13.72 16.59
N LEU A 364 59.39 14.18 17.63
CA LEU A 364 58.44 13.42 18.44
C LEU A 364 57.03 13.56 17.85
N PRO A 365 56.22 12.48 17.73
CA PRO A 365 54.87 12.57 17.21
C PRO A 365 54.00 13.52 18.05
N ARG A 366 53.53 14.61 17.45
CA ARG A 366 52.62 15.56 18.07
C ARG A 366 51.18 15.25 17.67
N PRO A 367 50.23 15.17 18.63
CA PRO A 367 48.83 14.98 18.30
C PRO A 367 48.35 16.14 17.44
N TYR A 368 47.51 15.86 16.44
CA TYR A 368 46.77 16.93 15.79
C TYR A 368 45.82 17.58 16.81
N GLY A 369 45.88 18.91 16.93
CA GLY A 369 45.04 19.67 17.85
C GLY A 369 43.57 19.75 17.41
N ALA A 370 42.85 20.76 17.91
CA ALA A 370 41.42 20.95 17.62
C ALA A 370 41.06 21.10 16.12
N LEU A 371 42.06 21.32 15.24
CA LEU A 371 41.95 21.37 13.78
C LEU A 371 42.59 20.14 13.13
N ALA A 372 42.19 18.94 13.54
CA ALA A 372 42.72 17.70 12.99
C ALA A 372 42.30 17.46 11.52
N PRO A 373 43.21 17.02 10.63
CA PRO A 373 42.91 16.82 9.22
C PRO A 373 41.95 15.65 9.00
N PHE A 374 40.75 15.95 8.52
CA PHE A 374 39.73 14.96 8.20
C PHE A 374 40.02 14.31 6.83
N LYS A 375 40.38 13.02 6.80
CA LYS A 375 40.33 12.20 5.56
C LYS A 375 38.85 12.09 5.15
N PRO A 376 38.44 12.61 3.98
CA PRO A 376 37.08 12.43 3.50
C PRO A 376 36.75 10.93 3.35
N ALA A 377 35.51 10.56 3.67
CA ALA A 377 35.03 9.22 3.34
C ALA A 377 35.06 9.02 1.82
N GLU A 378 35.44 7.84 1.36
CA GLU A 378 35.44 7.53 -0.07
C GLU A 378 34.01 7.63 -0.63
N PRO A 379 33.83 8.20 -1.83
CA PRO A 379 32.50 8.48 -2.37
C PRO A 379 31.76 7.18 -2.67
N GLY A 380 30.85 6.81 -1.76
CA GLY A 380 30.06 5.58 -1.86
C GLY A 380 29.30 5.49 -3.19
N SER A 381 29.11 4.26 -3.69
CA SER A 381 28.65 3.96 -5.06
C SER A 381 27.41 4.75 -5.53
N ASN A 382 26.53 5.11 -4.60
CA ASN A 382 25.31 5.88 -4.83
C ASN A 382 25.53 7.34 -5.28
N MET A 383 26.73 7.92 -5.11
CA MET A 383 27.02 9.30 -5.52
C MET A 383 26.89 9.55 -7.03
N ARG A 384 26.86 8.50 -7.86
CA ARG A 384 26.67 8.58 -9.32
C ARG A 384 25.36 9.26 -9.75
N HIS A 385 24.40 9.42 -8.84
CA HIS A 385 23.06 9.98 -9.13
C HIS A 385 22.86 11.43 -8.67
N PHE A 386 23.85 12.05 -8.00
CA PHE A 386 23.69 13.38 -7.41
C PHE A 386 24.04 14.51 -8.42
N ARG A 387 23.05 15.30 -8.84
CA ARG A 387 23.27 16.49 -9.68
C ARG A 387 23.39 17.75 -8.81
N LYS A 388 24.42 18.58 -9.05
CA LYS A 388 24.59 19.86 -8.35
C LYS A 388 23.56 20.89 -8.87
N PRO A 389 22.97 21.74 -8.01
CA PRO A 389 22.06 22.80 -8.43
C PRO A 389 22.82 23.92 -9.17
N ILE A 390 22.13 24.55 -10.13
CA ILE A 390 22.68 25.70 -10.87
C ILE A 390 22.42 26.97 -10.04
N VAL A 391 23.49 27.62 -9.60
CA VAL A 391 23.40 28.93 -8.94
C VAL A 391 23.11 30.00 -9.98
N LYS A 392 22.07 30.81 -9.77
CA LYS A 392 21.78 31.97 -10.63
C LYS A 392 22.78 33.09 -10.35
N PRO A 393 23.18 33.90 -11.36
CA PRO A 393 23.98 35.08 -11.12
C PRO A 393 23.23 36.07 -10.22
N ILE A 394 23.98 36.79 -9.40
CA ILE A 394 23.48 37.94 -8.63
C ILE A 394 23.64 39.16 -9.52
N GLU A 395 22.54 39.82 -9.83
CA GLU A 395 22.52 41.11 -10.51
C GLU A 395 22.91 42.20 -9.48
N ILE A 396 23.76 43.15 -9.90
CA ILE A 396 24.31 44.26 -9.10
C ILE A 396 23.92 45.58 -9.78
#